data_AF-A0A7W9KPN4-F1
#
_entry.id   AF-A0A7W9KPN4-F1
#
_cell.length_a   1.000
_cell.length_b   1.000
_cell.length_c   1.000
_cell.angle_alpha   90.00
_cell.angle_beta   90.00
_cell.angle_gamma   90.00
#
_symmetry.space_group_name_H-M   'P 1'
#
loop_
_entity.id
_entity.type
_entity.pdbx_description
1 polymer ?
#
loop_
_entity_poly.entity_id
_entity_poly.type
_entity_poly.pdbx_seq_one_letter_code
_entity_poly.pdbx_strand_id
1 'polypeptide(L)'
;MGGKPTRIDVDSARQQNSRLRDTAIRFHQSYLKMNASAEQYDGCWGGDKFGTAFAKNYKPASDSLLKSDGSEGLSGTADVIDEGIVYMEDTDQNNANSL
;
A
#
# COMPACT_ATOMS: atom_id res chain seq x y z
N MET A 1 38.43 12.18 -15.82
CA MET A 1 37.00 12.59 -15.72
C MET A 1 36.51 12.07 -14.37
N GLY A 2 36.53 12.91 -13.33
CA GLY A 2 36.01 12.52 -12.01
C GLY A 2 34.52 12.78 -11.98
N GLY A 3 33.71 11.72 -12.04
CA GLY A 3 32.27 11.84 -11.83
C GLY A 3 32.03 12.43 -10.44
N LYS A 4 31.16 13.44 -10.33
CA LYS A 4 30.71 13.90 -9.01
C LYS A 4 30.10 12.69 -8.30
N PRO A 5 30.49 12.39 -7.04
CA PRO A 5 29.84 11.33 -6.29
C PRO A 5 28.35 11.65 -6.22
N THR A 6 27.53 10.77 -6.81
CA THR A 6 26.08 10.83 -6.70
C THR A 6 25.75 10.45 -5.27
N ARG A 7 25.74 11.41 -4.35
CA ARG A 7 25.27 11.15 -2.98
C ARG A 7 23.77 10.93 -3.07
N ILE A 8 23.34 9.71 -2.80
CA ILE A 8 21.93 9.37 -2.75
C ILE A 8 21.37 10.00 -1.48
N ASP A 9 20.26 10.74 -1.60
CA ASP A 9 19.56 11.30 -0.44
C ASP A 9 18.70 10.20 0.22
N VAL A 10 19.39 9.31 0.91
CA VAL A 10 18.84 8.16 1.63
C VAL A 10 17.83 8.62 2.69
N ASP A 11 18.05 9.76 3.34
CA ASP A 11 17.16 10.29 4.36
C ASP A 11 15.81 10.71 3.77
N SER A 12 15.83 11.37 2.61
CA SER A 12 14.60 11.69 1.87
C SER A 12 13.89 10.42 1.39
N ALA A 13 14.64 9.43 0.87
CA ALA A 13 14.08 8.15 0.45
C ALA A 13 13.38 7.42 1.62
N ARG A 14 14.02 7.36 2.80
CA ARG A 14 13.43 6.82 4.04
C ARG A 14 12.16 7.56 4.44
N GLN A 15 12.18 8.89 4.37
CA GLN A 15 11.01 9.70 4.70
C GLN A 15 9.83 9.39 3.77
N GLN A 16 10.07 9.26 2.45
CA GLN A 16 9.01 8.90 1.52
C GLN A 16 8.53 7.45 1.72
N ASN A 17 9.44 6.52 2.00
CA ASN A 17 9.07 5.13 2.28
C ASN A 17 8.20 5.01 3.54
N SER A 18 8.54 5.75 4.59
CA SER A 18 7.72 5.83 5.81
C SER A 18 6.31 6.36 5.53
N ARG A 19 6.17 7.39 4.69
CA ARG A 19 4.84 7.90 4.28
C ARG A 19 4.05 6.89 3.46
N LEU A 20 4.73 6.09 2.63
CA LEU A 20 4.10 5.01 1.87
C LEU A 20 3.57 3.92 2.81
N ARG A 21 4.36 3.50 3.81
CA ARG A 21 3.93 2.55 4.85
C ARG A 21 2.71 3.06 5.63
N ASP A 22 2.74 4.32 6.05
CA ASP A 22 1.59 4.95 6.73
C ASP A 22 0.33 4.95 5.86
N THR A 23 0.49 5.19 4.56
CA THR A 23 -0.61 5.15 3.59
C THR A 23 -1.16 3.74 3.45
N ALA A 24 -0.29 2.72 3.37
CA ALA A 24 -0.69 1.32 3.32
C ALA A 24 -1.50 0.91 4.55
N ILE A 25 -1.06 1.31 5.75
CA ILE A 25 -1.78 1.05 7.02
C ILE A 25 -3.15 1.72 7.02
N ARG A 26 -3.24 3.00 6.63
CA ARG A 26 -4.53 3.72 6.59
C ARG A 26 -5.48 3.11 5.55
N PHE A 27 -4.95 2.69 4.41
CA PHE A 27 -5.72 1.99 3.39
C PHE A 27 -6.27 0.67 3.91
N HIS A 28 -5.42 -0.16 4.53
CA HIS A 28 -5.82 -1.42 5.16
C HIS A 28 -6.90 -1.22 6.24
N GLN A 29 -6.74 -0.23 7.12
CA GLN A 29 -7.74 0.08 8.14
C GLN A 29 -9.08 0.54 7.54
N SER A 30 -9.04 1.32 6.46
CA SER A 30 -10.24 1.77 5.75
C SER A 30 -10.93 0.59 5.08
N TYR A 31 -10.14 -0.31 4.46
CA TYR A 31 -10.60 -1.57 3.90
C TYR A 31 -11.27 -2.46 4.96
N LEU A 32 -10.67 -2.66 6.13
CA LEU A 32 -11.26 -3.45 7.21
C LEU A 32 -12.59 -2.87 7.69
N LYS A 33 -12.68 -1.53 7.80
CA LYS A 33 -13.95 -0.86 8.17
C LYS A 33 -15.02 -1.03 7.10
N MET A 34 -14.65 -0.95 5.82
CA MET A 34 -15.56 -1.21 4.71
C MET A 34 -16.04 -2.66 4.72
N ASN A 35 -15.14 -3.63 4.96
CA ASN A 35 -15.49 -5.04 5.06
C ASN A 35 -16.44 -5.30 6.23
N ALA A 36 -16.12 -4.79 7.42
CA ALA A 36 -16.96 -4.92 8.60
C ALA A 36 -18.35 -4.28 8.39
N SER A 37 -18.41 -3.13 7.72
CA SER A 37 -19.68 -2.48 7.38
C SER A 37 -20.47 -3.31 6.37
N ALA A 38 -19.82 -3.83 5.33
CA ALA A 38 -20.46 -4.67 4.33
C ALA A 38 -21.01 -5.97 4.93
N GLU A 39 -20.26 -6.62 5.83
CA GLU A 39 -20.69 -7.80 6.57
C GLU A 39 -21.86 -7.49 7.52
N GLN A 40 -21.82 -6.36 8.23
CA GLN A 40 -22.90 -5.94 9.13
C GLN A 40 -24.23 -5.73 8.41
N TYR A 41 -24.19 -5.27 7.16
CA TYR A 41 -25.38 -4.99 6.35
C TYR A 41 -25.66 -6.06 5.28
N ASP A 42 -24.94 -7.19 5.30
CA ASP A 42 -25.17 -8.25 4.33
C ASP A 42 -26.61 -8.80 4.48
N GLY A 43 -27.37 -8.79 3.39
CA GLY A 43 -28.79 -9.15 3.37
C GLY A 43 -29.78 -8.04 3.75
N CYS A 44 -29.33 -6.85 4.20
CA CYS A 44 -30.21 -5.73 4.58
C CYS A 44 -30.46 -4.70 3.46
N TRP A 45 -30.31 -5.10 2.19
CA TRP A 45 -30.44 -4.22 1.03
C TRP A 45 -31.89 -3.79 0.72
N GLY A 46 -32.87 -4.40 1.40
CA GLY A 46 -34.30 -4.20 1.13
C GLY A 46 -34.84 -5.19 0.10
N GLY A 47 -36.04 -5.72 0.35
CA GLY A 47 -36.71 -6.68 -0.55
C GLY A 47 -37.41 -6.04 -1.75
N ASP A 48 -37.28 -4.73 -1.92
CA ASP A 48 -37.86 -4.03 -3.05
C ASP A 48 -36.99 -4.15 -4.32
N LYS A 49 -37.51 -3.60 -5.43
CA LYS A 49 -36.82 -3.64 -6.73
C LYS A 49 -35.46 -2.93 -6.72
N PHE A 50 -35.25 -1.97 -5.83
CA PHE A 50 -34.01 -1.20 -5.74
C PHE A 50 -32.97 -1.95 -4.92
N GLY A 51 -33.35 -2.52 -3.78
CA GLY A 51 -32.50 -3.39 -2.97
C GLY A 51 -32.05 -4.63 -3.73
N THR A 52 -32.95 -5.24 -4.49
CA THR A 52 -32.62 -6.39 -5.36
C THR A 52 -31.64 -5.99 -6.48
N ALA A 53 -31.83 -4.83 -7.11
CA ALA A 53 -30.94 -4.34 -8.17
C ALA A 53 -29.56 -3.95 -7.61
N PHE A 54 -29.52 -3.37 -6.41
CA PHE A 54 -28.27 -3.04 -5.72
C PHE A 54 -27.50 -4.31 -5.35
N ALA A 55 -28.16 -5.28 -4.71
CA ALA A 55 -27.55 -6.57 -4.38
C ALA A 55 -27.02 -7.30 -5.62
N LYS A 56 -27.72 -7.22 -6.76
CA LYS A 56 -27.28 -7.86 -8.01
C LYS A 56 -26.07 -7.17 -8.66
N ASN A 57 -26.03 -5.85 -8.69
CA ASN A 57 -25.04 -5.11 -9.49
C ASN A 57 -23.85 -4.59 -8.68
N TYR A 58 -24.07 -4.22 -7.42
CA TYR A 58 -23.06 -3.58 -6.59
C TYR A 58 -22.32 -4.59 -5.69
N LYS A 59 -23.06 -5.54 -5.10
CA LYS A 59 -22.50 -6.54 -4.18
C LYS A 59 -21.34 -7.35 -4.78
N PRO A 60 -21.42 -7.90 -6.02
CA PRO A 60 -20.34 -8.75 -6.53
C PRO A 60 -19.02 -7.99 -6.74
N ALA A 61 -19.10 -6.75 -7.23
CA ALA A 61 -17.92 -5.91 -7.41
C ALA A 61 -17.34 -5.47 -6.06
N SER A 62 -18.19 -5.12 -5.09
CA SER A 62 -17.75 -4.79 -3.73
C SER A 62 -17.11 -6.00 -3.04
N ASP A 63 -17.71 -7.18 -3.12
CA ASP A 63 -17.18 -8.44 -2.56
C ASP A 63 -15.85 -8.84 -3.21
N SER A 64 -15.59 -8.42 -4.45
CA SER A 64 -14.34 -8.68 -5.17
C SER A 64 -13.24 -7.64 -4.89
N LEU A 65 -13.62 -6.43 -4.46
CA LEU A 65 -12.69 -5.37 -4.03
C LEU A 65 -12.28 -5.51 -2.56
N LEU A 66 -13.25 -5.88 -1.70
CA LEU A 66 -13.01 -6.73 -0.53
C LEU A 66 -12.36 -8.04 -1.04
N LYS A 67 -11.81 -8.99 -0.30
CA LYS A 67 -10.95 -10.08 -0.86
C LYS A 67 -9.64 -9.64 -1.54
N SER A 68 -9.60 -8.66 -2.44
CA SER A 68 -8.33 -8.12 -2.96
C SER A 68 -7.79 -7.10 -1.96
N ASP A 69 -7.09 -7.57 -0.92
CA ASP A 69 -6.45 -6.67 0.03
C ASP A 69 -5.30 -5.90 -0.67
N GLY A 70 -5.61 -4.77 -1.29
CA GLY A 70 -4.64 -3.92 -1.97
C GLY A 70 -3.57 -3.33 -1.04
N SER A 71 -3.71 -3.50 0.28
CA SER A 71 -2.69 -3.07 1.24
C SER A 71 -1.44 -3.95 1.22
N GLU A 72 -1.55 -5.22 0.81
CA GLU A 72 -0.40 -6.12 0.65
C GLU A 72 0.53 -5.60 -0.45
N GLY A 73 -0.03 -5.12 -1.57
CA GLY A 73 0.75 -4.55 -2.66
C GLY A 73 1.50 -3.27 -2.27
N LEU A 74 0.87 -2.40 -1.48
CA LEU A 74 1.49 -1.17 -0.99
C LEU A 74 2.57 -1.44 0.06
N SER A 75 2.32 -2.39 0.96
CA SER A 75 3.30 -2.80 1.98
C SER A 75 4.50 -3.50 1.35
N GLY A 76 4.28 -4.43 0.41
CA GLY A 76 5.35 -5.10 -0.31
C GLY A 76 6.19 -4.14 -1.17
N THR A 77 5.56 -3.12 -1.77
CA THR A 77 6.30 -2.05 -2.46
C THR A 77 7.20 -1.28 -1.49
N ALA A 78 6.71 -0.98 -0.29
CA ALA A 78 7.50 -0.30 0.73
C ALA A 78 8.68 -1.14 1.23
N ASP A 79 8.52 -2.46 1.32
CA ASP A 79 9.62 -3.38 1.69
C ASP A 79 10.72 -3.39 0.63
N VAL A 80 10.37 -3.48 -0.66
CA VAL A 80 11.34 -3.43 -1.77
C VAL A 80 12.07 -2.08 -1.82
N ILE A 81 11.39 -0.97 -1.53
CA ILE A 81 12.04 0.35 -1.44
C ILE A 81 13.03 0.39 -0.27
N ASP A 82 12.69 -0.22 0.87
CA ASP A 82 13.57 -0.30 2.04
C ASP A 82 14.86 -1.09 1.73
N GLU A 83 14.72 -2.24 1.06
CA GLU A 83 15.86 -3.04 0.59
C GLU A 83 16.75 -2.24 -0.38
N GLY A 84 16.14 -1.47 -1.29
CA GLY A 84 16.85 -0.59 -2.20
C GLY A 84 17.63 0.52 -1.48
N ILE A 85 17.03 1.12 -0.43
CA ILE A 85 17.69 2.13 0.41
C ILE A 85 18.91 1.53 1.12
N VAL A 86 18.78 0.34 1.70
CA VAL A 86 19.91 -0.36 2.36
C VAL A 86 21.05 -0.64 1.37
N TYR A 87 20.73 -1.12 0.17
CA TYR A 87 21.74 -1.36 -0.86
C TYR A 87 22.50 -0.09 -1.28
N MET A 88 21.79 1.05 -1.35
CA MET A 88 22.39 2.34 -1.65
C MET A 88 23.33 2.82 -0.54
N GLU A 89 22.97 2.62 0.73
CA GLU A 89 23.85 2.93 1.87
C GLU A 89 25.11 2.07 1.89
N ASP A 90 24.97 0.77 1.66
CA ASP A 90 26.11 -0.15 1.59
C ASP A 90 27.06 0.26 0.46
N THR A 91 26.51 0.67 -0.70
CA THR A 91 27.30 1.15 -1.84
C THR A 91 28.06 2.42 -1.49
N ASP A 92 27.40 3.40 -0.86
CA ASP A 92 28.04 4.65 -0.44
C ASP A 92 29.14 4.42 0.61
N GLN A 93 28.91 3.52 1.59
CA GLN A 93 29.91 3.15 2.59
C GLN A 93 31.11 2.44 1.96
N ASN A 94 30.89 1.49 1.04
CA ASN A 94 31.95 0.79 0.34
C ASN A 94 32.79 1.73 -0.52
N ASN A 95 32.16 2.69 -1.20
CA ASN A 95 32.85 3.71 -1.98
C ASN A 95 33.65 4.68 -1.10
N ALA A 96 33.16 5.02 0.09
CA ALA A 96 33.87 5.88 1.05
C ALA A 96 35.08 5.17 1.69
N ASN A 97 34.98 3.85 1.93
CA ASN A 97 36.04 3.04 2.55
C ASN A 97 37.12 2.58 1.56
N SER A 98 36.91 2.77 0.25
CA SER A 98 37.84 2.39 -0.82
C SER A 98 38.65 3.57 -1.40
N LEU A 99 38.52 4.76 -0.79
CA LEU A 99 39.31 5.97 -1.02
C LEU A 99 40.37 6.16 0.07
#